data_AF-A0A951KBG8-F1
#
_entry.id   AF-A0A951KBG8-F1
#
_cell.length_a   1.000
_cell.length_b   1.000
_cell.length_c   1.000
_cell.angle_alpha   90.00
_cell.angle_beta   90.00
_cell.angle_gamma   90.00
#
_symmetry.space_group_name_H-M   'P 1'
#
loop_
_entity.id
_entity.type
_entity.pdbx_description
1 polymer ?
#
loop_
_entity_poly.entity_id
_entity_poly.type
_entity_poly.pdbx_seq_one_letter_code
_entity_poly.pdbx_strand_id
1 'polypeptide(L)'
;MAAASSLFCVLLPGDHVVAPRIMYGGLRKWLSEFALSWGVAITWADATDMAAVGAAVRAGRTRLVWIETPANATWEVTDVAAAAEVAHEAHALLAVDSPVRPPRAARIGRSGSPSPPSAADDRPLRLRPPASRRHVDRLSTGRRAAVRP
;
A
#
# COMPACT_ATOMS: atom_id res chain seq x y z
N MET A 1 -0.93 -0.25 15.71
CA MET A 1 -0.10 -1.39 16.16
C MET A 1 -0.17 -2.58 15.22
N ALA A 2 -1.30 -3.31 15.10
CA ALA A 2 -1.35 -4.57 14.32
C ALA A 2 -0.78 -4.44 12.88
N ALA A 3 -1.25 -3.45 12.10
CA ALA A 3 -0.76 -3.23 10.74
C ALA A 3 0.75 -2.94 10.69
N ALA A 4 1.25 -2.06 11.57
CA ALA A 4 2.67 -1.74 11.65
C ALA A 4 3.49 -2.98 12.00
N SER A 5 3.13 -3.71 13.06
CA SER A 5 3.84 -4.93 13.47
C SER A 5 3.87 -6.00 12.38
N SER A 6 2.81 -6.15 11.59
CA SER A 6 2.78 -7.11 10.48
C SER A 6 3.83 -6.82 9.40
N LEU A 7 4.18 -5.55 9.15
CA LEU A 7 5.26 -5.18 8.23
C LEU A 7 6.63 -5.58 8.76
N PHE A 8 6.82 -5.61 10.07
CA PHE A 8 8.06 -6.12 10.68
C PHE A 8 8.07 -7.65 10.73
N CYS A 9 6.90 -8.31 10.73
CA CYS A 9 6.83 -9.77 10.77
C CYS A 9 7.31 -10.49 9.50
N VAL A 10 7.49 -9.77 8.40
CA VAL A 10 8.07 -10.34 7.17
C VAL A 10 9.60 -10.32 7.17
N LEU A 11 10.23 -9.69 8.16
CA LEU A 11 11.67 -9.61 8.30
C LEU A 11 12.24 -10.91 8.88
N LEU A 12 13.45 -11.26 8.45
CA LEU A 12 14.18 -12.42 8.91
C LEU A 12 15.30 -12.01 9.89
N PRO A 13 15.73 -12.92 10.79
CA PRO A 13 16.90 -12.68 11.61
C PRO A 13 18.13 -12.29 10.76
N GLY A 14 18.81 -11.21 11.15
CA GLY A 14 19.93 -10.65 10.41
C GLY A 14 19.57 -9.46 9.51
N ASP A 15 18.29 -9.29 9.17
CA ASP A 15 17.80 -8.12 8.43
C ASP A 15 18.01 -6.83 9.21
N HIS A 16 18.04 -5.73 8.48
CA HIS A 16 18.26 -4.40 9.02
C HIS A 16 17.12 -3.44 8.65
N VAL A 17 16.75 -2.59 9.61
CA VAL A 17 15.73 -1.55 9.47
C VAL A 17 16.33 -0.19 9.80
N VAL A 18 16.00 0.82 9.01
CA VAL A 18 16.20 2.23 9.37
C VAL A 18 14.86 2.80 9.84
N ALA A 19 14.83 3.39 11.03
CA ALA A 19 13.61 3.98 11.60
C ALA A 19 13.88 5.35 12.23
N PRO A 20 12.88 6.23 12.36
CA PRO A 20 13.08 7.58 12.89
C PRO A 20 13.38 7.56 14.40
N ARG A 21 14.21 8.50 14.86
CA ARG A 21 14.37 8.75 16.31
C ARG A 21 13.07 9.23 16.95
N ILE A 22 12.33 10.08 16.24
CA ILE A 22 11.05 10.64 16.67
C ILE A 22 9.93 10.01 15.83
N MET A 23 9.07 9.24 16.48
CA MET A 23 7.95 8.50 15.89
C MET A 23 7.01 8.07 17.02
N TYR A 24 5.87 7.47 16.67
CA TYR A 24 4.94 6.90 17.64
C TYR A 24 5.65 6.00 18.68
N GLY A 25 5.63 6.44 19.94
CA GLY A 25 6.40 5.83 21.02
C GLY A 25 6.08 4.35 21.27
N GLY A 26 4.83 3.93 21.03
CA GLY A 26 4.44 2.52 21.18
C GLY A 26 5.16 1.60 20.19
N LEU A 27 5.30 2.04 18.93
CA LEU A 27 6.04 1.27 17.92
C LEU A 27 7.54 1.34 18.17
N ARG A 28 8.07 2.52 18.55
CA ARG A 28 9.48 2.67 18.94
C ARG A 28 9.88 1.72 20.08
N LYS A 29 9.05 1.62 21.10
CA LYS A 29 9.25 0.70 22.23
C LYS A 29 9.21 -0.75 21.76
N TRP A 30 8.19 -1.11 20.98
CA TRP A 30 8.06 -2.47 20.43
C TRP A 30 9.29 -2.88 19.60
N LEU A 31 9.80 -1.98 18.76
CA LEU A 31 11.02 -2.19 17.99
C LEU A 31 12.27 -2.37 18.87
N SER A 32 12.38 -1.59 19.95
CA SER A 32 13.53 -1.65 20.86
C SER A 32 13.54 -2.87 21.78
N GLU A 33 12.38 -3.48 22.04
CA GLU A 33 12.25 -4.62 22.97
C GLU A 33 12.04 -5.94 22.21
N PHE A 34 11.06 -5.99 21.31
CA PHE A 34 10.64 -7.23 20.65
C PHE A 34 11.39 -7.49 19.34
N ALA A 35 11.57 -6.48 18.48
CA ALA A 35 12.23 -6.72 17.19
C ALA A 35 13.72 -7.05 17.36
N LEU A 36 14.41 -6.46 18.36
CA LEU A 36 15.80 -6.80 18.66
C LEU A 36 15.96 -8.25 19.14
N SER A 37 15.03 -8.77 19.97
CA SER A 37 15.08 -10.17 20.41
C SER A 37 14.80 -11.17 19.29
N TRP A 38 14.14 -10.73 18.22
CA TRP A 38 13.95 -11.49 16.98
C TRP A 38 15.21 -11.47 16.06
N GLY A 39 16.26 -10.73 16.42
CA GLY A 39 17.49 -10.65 15.62
C GLY A 39 17.39 -9.70 14.43
N VAL A 40 16.39 -8.83 14.39
CA VAL A 40 16.32 -7.72 13.43
C VAL A 40 17.15 -6.56 13.98
N ALA A 41 18.11 -6.07 13.21
CA ALA A 41 18.92 -4.92 13.58
C ALA A 41 18.21 -3.60 13.22
N ILE A 42 18.29 -2.59 14.09
CA ILE A 42 17.65 -1.30 13.86
C ILE A 42 18.69 -0.19 13.98
N THR A 43 18.73 0.71 12.99
CA THR A 43 19.45 1.98 13.09
C THR A 43 18.45 3.12 13.18
N TRP A 44 18.61 3.97 14.20
CA TRP A 44 17.75 5.13 14.41
C TRP A 44 18.35 6.36 13.73
N ALA A 45 17.61 6.96 12.81
CA ALA A 45 18.05 8.13 12.02
C ALA A 45 17.19 9.36 12.30
N ASP A 46 17.74 10.53 11.97
CA ASP A 46 16.91 11.73 11.83
C ASP A 46 16.09 11.61 10.55
N ALA A 47 14.76 11.64 10.64
CA ALA A 47 13.92 11.54 9.46
C ALA A 47 13.71 12.89 8.74
N THR A 48 14.27 13.99 9.27
CA THR A 48 14.29 15.30 8.61
C THR A 48 15.55 15.52 7.79
N ASP A 49 16.59 14.70 8.00
CA ASP A 49 17.86 14.75 7.27
C ASP A 49 18.05 13.47 6.44
N MET A 50 17.84 13.58 5.13
CA MET A 50 17.98 12.45 4.20
C MET A 50 19.42 11.96 4.06
N ALA A 51 20.43 12.79 4.35
CA ALA A 51 21.81 12.33 4.42
C ALA A 51 22.01 11.41 5.62
N ALA A 52 21.40 11.73 6.77
CA ALA A 52 21.41 10.86 7.95
C ALA A 52 20.66 9.54 7.71
N VAL A 53 19.51 9.57 7.02
CA VAL A 53 18.80 8.35 6.62
C VAL A 53 19.64 7.51 5.66
N GLY A 54 20.22 8.12 4.63
CA GLY A 54 21.10 7.44 3.68
C GLY A 54 22.33 6.82 4.35
N ALA A 55 22.97 7.52 5.28
CA ALA A 55 24.12 7.00 6.03
C ALA A 55 23.74 5.83 6.96
N ALA A 56 22.49 5.78 7.43
CA ALA A 56 22.00 4.67 8.24
C ALA A 56 21.71 3.41 7.41
N VAL A 57 21.46 3.56 6.12
CA VAL A 57 21.18 2.43 5.22
C VAL A 57 22.43 1.60 4.98
N ARG A 58 22.26 0.29 5.11
CA ARG A 58 23.26 -0.75 4.81
C ARG A 58 22.82 -1.50 3.56
N ALA A 59 23.37 -1.16 2.39
CA ALA A 59 22.99 -1.78 1.12
C ALA A 59 23.11 -3.31 1.18
N GLY A 60 22.12 -4.02 0.60
CA GLY A 60 22.06 -5.48 0.60
C GLY A 60 21.61 -6.13 1.91
N ARG A 61 21.59 -5.38 3.03
CA ARG A 61 21.13 -5.87 4.35
C ARG A 61 19.89 -5.14 4.86
N THR A 62 19.73 -3.86 4.51
CA THR A 62 18.55 -3.08 4.88
C THR A 62 17.37 -3.56 4.06
N ARG A 63 16.32 -4.00 4.73
CA ARG A 63 15.09 -4.49 4.09
C ARG A 63 13.94 -3.50 4.18
N LEU A 64 13.99 -2.62 5.18
CA LEU A 64 12.92 -1.66 5.42
C LEU A 64 13.50 -0.32 5.88
N VAL A 65 13.07 0.75 5.21
CA VAL A 65 13.15 2.12 5.69
C VAL A 65 11.75 2.52 6.14
N TRP A 66 11.59 2.84 7.42
CA TRP A 66 10.35 3.34 8.00
C TRP A 66 10.42 4.85 8.15
N ILE A 67 9.38 5.55 7.71
CA ILE A 67 9.20 6.98 8.00
C ILE A 67 7.80 7.22 8.58
N GLU A 68 7.68 8.27 9.38
CA GLU A 68 6.40 8.73 9.92
C GLU A 68 6.26 10.22 9.61
N THR A 69 5.20 10.61 8.91
CA THR A 69 5.02 12.00 8.45
C THR A 69 3.54 12.41 8.47
N PRO A 70 3.18 13.49 9.22
CA PRO A 70 4.03 14.17 10.20
C PRO A 70 4.36 13.26 11.40
N ALA A 71 5.55 13.42 11.98
CA ALA A 71 6.03 12.61 13.10
C ALA A 71 5.29 12.90 14.40
N ASN A 72 4.93 11.87 15.16
CA ASN A 72 4.38 11.99 16.50
C ASN A 72 5.52 12.09 17.54
N ALA A 73 5.57 13.08 18.43
CA ALA A 73 4.62 14.17 18.70
C ALA A 73 5.07 15.54 18.15
N THR A 74 6.19 15.60 17.43
CA THR A 74 6.88 16.86 17.04
C THR A 74 6.31 17.52 15.79
N TRP A 75 5.49 16.80 15.02
CA TRP A 75 4.88 17.23 13.76
C TRP A 75 5.87 17.50 12.63
N GLU A 76 7.10 17.00 12.74
CA GLU A 76 8.11 17.12 11.72
C GLU A 76 7.70 16.36 10.44
N VAL A 77 7.99 16.95 9.28
CA VAL A 77 7.63 16.39 7.99
C VAL A 77 8.87 15.80 7.33
N THR A 78 8.79 14.51 7.03
CA THR A 78 9.79 13.82 6.19
C THR A 78 9.43 13.96 4.71
N ASP A 79 10.43 14.24 3.88
CA ASP A 79 10.28 14.18 2.42
C ASP A 79 10.14 12.71 1.97
N VAL A 80 8.92 12.35 1.57
CA VAL A 80 8.59 10.98 1.14
C VAL A 80 9.27 10.61 -0.18
N ALA A 81 9.45 11.57 -1.08
CA ALA A 81 10.07 11.31 -2.38
C ALA A 81 11.57 11.01 -2.20
N ALA A 82 12.26 11.86 -1.44
CA ALA A 82 13.68 11.63 -1.13
C ALA A 82 13.89 10.34 -0.31
N ALA A 83 13.01 10.04 0.66
CA ALA A 83 13.07 8.78 1.40
C ALA A 83 12.86 7.55 0.49
N ALA A 84 12.02 7.67 -0.55
CA ALA A 84 11.80 6.61 -1.53
C ALA A 84 13.04 6.38 -2.40
N GLU A 85 13.71 7.45 -2.84
CA GLU A 85 14.98 7.34 -3.57
C GLU A 85 16.02 6.58 -2.73
N VAL A 86 16.25 7.01 -1.48
CA VAL A 86 17.19 6.36 -0.55
C VAL A 86 16.87 4.88 -0.33
N ALA A 87 15.60 4.53 -0.13
CA ALA A 87 15.19 3.15 0.08
C ALA A 87 15.40 2.29 -1.18
N HIS A 88 14.98 2.79 -2.34
CA HIS A 88 15.03 2.05 -3.61
C HIS A 88 16.47 1.85 -4.11
N GLU A 89 17.35 2.84 -3.95
CA GLU A 89 18.78 2.71 -4.29
C GLU A 89 19.45 1.55 -3.53
N ALA A 90 18.99 1.27 -2.31
CA ALA A 90 19.48 0.17 -1.50
C ALA A 90 18.72 -1.16 -1.68
N HIS A 91 17.77 -1.22 -2.61
CA HIS A 91 16.82 -2.33 -2.79
C HIS A 91 16.03 -2.68 -1.51
N ALA A 92 15.71 -1.68 -0.69
CA ALA A 92 14.88 -1.80 0.50
C ALA A 92 13.42 -1.38 0.22
N LEU A 93 12.49 -1.85 1.05
CA LEU A 93 11.11 -1.36 1.07
C LEU A 93 11.05 0.00 1.80
N LEU A 94 10.16 0.89 1.34
CA LEU A 94 9.76 2.07 2.10
C LEU A 94 8.38 1.85 2.72
N ALA A 95 8.26 2.03 4.03
CA ALA A 95 6.97 2.14 4.73
C ALA A 95 6.76 3.56 5.23
N VAL A 96 5.57 4.10 4.96
CA VAL A 96 5.18 5.46 5.35
C VAL A 96 4.00 5.39 6.30
N ASP A 97 4.21 5.78 7.55
CA ASP A 97 3.14 6.01 8.52
C ASP A 97 2.65 7.46 8.40
N SER A 98 1.34 7.65 8.33
CA SER A 98 0.70 8.96 8.20
C SER A 98 -0.49 9.05 9.17
N PRO A 99 -0.21 9.09 10.48
CA PRO A 99 -1.22 8.93 11.51
C PRO A 99 -2.26 10.07 11.54
N VAL A 100 -1.89 11.24 11.04
CA VAL A 100 -2.74 12.46 11.08
C VAL A 100 -3.37 12.79 9.73
N ARG A 101 -3.04 12.06 8.65
CA ARG A 101 -3.64 12.32 7.35
C ARG A 101 -5.00 11.61 7.30
N PRO A 102 -6.14 12.34 7.22
CA PRO A 102 -7.40 11.67 6.92
C PRO A 102 -7.24 10.93 5.58
N PRO A 103 -7.78 9.71 5.44
CA PRO A 103 -7.74 9.03 4.15
C PRO A 103 -8.28 10.02 3.12
N ARG A 104 -7.47 10.33 2.07
CA ARG A 104 -8.02 11.02 0.89
C ARG A 104 -9.26 10.23 0.57
N ALA A 105 -10.44 10.87 0.66
CA ALA A 105 -11.72 10.20 0.55
C ALA A 105 -11.60 9.15 -0.56
N ALA A 106 -11.46 7.88 -0.18
CA ALA A 106 -11.64 6.82 -1.13
C ALA A 106 -13.03 7.14 -1.65
N ARG A 107 -13.13 7.49 -2.93
CA ARG A 107 -14.43 7.54 -3.58
C ARG A 107 -14.92 6.10 -3.44
N ILE A 108 -15.63 5.83 -2.35
CA ILE A 108 -16.53 4.71 -2.27
C ILE A 108 -17.41 5.00 -3.47
N GLY A 109 -17.19 4.26 -4.54
CA GLY A 109 -18.18 4.08 -5.55
C GLY A 109 -19.39 3.56 -4.79
N ARG A 110 -20.24 4.47 -4.31
CA ARG A 110 -21.66 4.24 -4.38
C ARG A 110 -21.93 4.16 -5.87
N SER A 111 -21.80 2.93 -6.39
CA SER A 111 -22.84 2.37 -7.23
C SER A 111 -24.15 3.06 -6.87
N GLY A 112 -24.75 3.74 -7.84
CA GLY A 112 -25.88 4.64 -7.61
C GLY A 112 -26.88 4.03 -6.65
N SER A 113 -27.15 4.73 -5.55
CA SER A 113 -28.44 4.58 -4.89
C SER A 113 -29.45 5.29 -5.79
N PRO A 114 -30.39 4.59 -6.45
CA PRO A 114 -31.51 5.31 -7.04
C PRO A 114 -32.29 5.92 -5.87
N SER A 115 -32.57 7.22 -5.95
CA SER A 115 -33.55 7.86 -5.09
C SER A 115 -34.86 7.05 -5.15
N PRO A 116 -35.59 6.86 -4.05
CA PRO A 116 -36.88 6.19 -4.12
C PRO A 116 -37.81 6.98 -5.06
N PRO A 117 -38.58 6.31 -5.93
CA PRO A 117 -39.50 7.01 -6.82
C PRO A 117 -40.53 7.76 -5.97
N SER A 118 -40.71 9.04 -6.30
CA SER A 118 -41.81 9.85 -5.79
C SER A 118 -43.13 9.14 -6.11
N ALA A 119 -43.97 8.96 -5.10
CA ALA A 119 -45.28 8.34 -5.23
C ALA A 119 -46.24 9.27 -5.98
N ALA A 120 -46.20 9.25 -7.32
CA ALA A 120 -47.24 9.80 -8.19
C ALA A 120 -46.99 9.41 -9.66
N ASP A 121 -47.20 8.13 -10.02
CA ASP A 121 -47.76 7.80 -11.35
C ASP A 121 -48.21 6.34 -11.38
N ASP A 122 -49.50 6.12 -11.12
CA ASP A 122 -50.13 4.81 -11.05
C ASP A 122 -50.76 4.47 -12.40
N ARG A 123 -49.94 3.95 -13.34
CA ARG A 123 -50.45 3.34 -14.59
C ARG A 123 -49.86 1.94 -14.79
N PRO A 124 -50.71 0.90 -14.95
CA PRO A 124 -50.22 -0.46 -15.09
C PRO A 124 -49.56 -0.69 -16.46
N LEU A 125 -48.26 -1.04 -16.43
CA LEU A 125 -47.47 -1.46 -17.59
C LEU A 125 -47.97 -2.81 -18.13
N ARG A 126 -48.47 -2.82 -19.38
CA ARG A 126 -48.81 -4.05 -20.10
C ARG A 126 -47.53 -4.83 -20.44
N LEU A 127 -47.42 -6.05 -19.94
CA LEU A 127 -46.34 -6.99 -20.26
C LEU A 127 -46.41 -7.41 -21.74
N ARG A 128 -45.32 -7.19 -22.48
CA ARG A 128 -45.10 -7.73 -23.83
C ARG A 128 -44.28 -9.04 -23.71
N PRO A 129 -44.66 -10.14 -24.37
CA PRO A 129 -43.90 -11.39 -24.30
C PRO A 129 -42.62 -11.35 -25.16
N PRO A 130 -41.60 -12.16 -24.82
CA PRO A 130 -40.29 -12.13 -25.49
C PRO A 130 -40.32 -12.77 -26.88
N ALA A 131 -39.65 -12.14 -27.84
CA ALA A 131 -39.47 -12.67 -29.19
C ALA A 131 -38.43 -13.81 -29.23
N SER A 132 -38.77 -14.83 -30.01
CA SER A 132 -38.13 -16.14 -30.17
C SER A 132 -36.72 -16.14 -30.76
N ARG A 133 -35.90 -17.12 -30.33
CA ARG A 133 -34.62 -17.57 -30.90
C ARG A 133 -34.70 -17.95 -32.39
N ARG A 134 -33.66 -17.61 -33.17
CA ARG A 134 -33.13 -18.32 -34.36
C ARG A 134 -31.60 -18.08 -34.37
N HIS A 135 -30.70 -19.02 -34.10
CA HIS A 135 -30.28 -20.26 -34.80
C HIS A 135 -29.49 -20.01 -36.12
N VAL A 136 -28.16 -20.29 -36.07
CA VAL A 136 -27.23 -20.85 -37.11
C VAL A 136 -26.89 -19.87 -38.27
N ASP A 137 -25.65 -19.68 -38.77
CA ASP A 137 -24.68 -20.68 -39.21
C ASP A 137 -23.37 -20.06 -39.78
N ARG A 138 -22.34 -20.92 -39.96
CA ARG A 138 -21.14 -20.86 -40.85
C ARG A 138 -19.84 -20.25 -40.26
N LEU A 139 -18.83 -21.09 -39.96
CA LEU A 139 -17.81 -21.71 -40.86
C LEU A 139 -16.95 -20.65 -41.55
N SER A 140 -15.63 -20.73 -41.75
CA SER A 140 -14.53 -21.65 -41.45
C SER A 140 -13.27 -20.98 -42.03
N THR A 141 -12.10 -21.63 -41.93
CA THR A 141 -10.77 -21.27 -42.50
C THR A 141 -9.94 -20.31 -41.61
N GLY A 142 -8.77 -20.65 -41.08
CA GLY A 142 -7.87 -21.78 -41.30
C GLY A 142 -6.49 -21.27 -41.74
N ARG A 143 -5.48 -21.35 -40.87
CA ARG A 143 -4.16 -21.96 -41.17
C ARG A 143 -3.17 -21.80 -40.01
N ARG A 144 -2.57 -22.94 -39.68
CA ARG A 144 -1.45 -23.15 -38.76
C ARG A 144 -0.10 -22.86 -39.45
N ALA A 145 0.88 -22.63 -38.58
CA ALA A 145 2.28 -23.05 -38.63
C ALA A 145 3.27 -22.27 -39.53
N ALA A 146 4.39 -21.82 -38.93
CA ALA A 146 5.63 -22.61 -38.93
C ALA A 146 6.67 -22.00 -37.96
N VAL A 147 7.38 -22.91 -37.30
CA VAL A 147 8.57 -22.71 -36.46
C VAL A 147 9.79 -23.16 -37.27
N ARG A 148 10.97 -22.59 -36.95
CA ARG A 148 12.36 -23.01 -37.26
C ARG A 148 13.02 -22.48 -38.55
N PRO A 149 14.37 -22.51 -38.67
CA PRO A 149 15.39 -23.24 -37.89
C PRO A 149 15.94 -22.54 -36.64
#